data_AF-A0A6J6D0D3-F1
#
_entry.id   AF-A0A6J6D0D3-F1
#
_cell.length_a   1.000
_cell.length_b   1.000
_cell.length_c   1.000
_cell.angle_alpha   90.00
_cell.angle_beta   90.00
_cell.angle_gamma   90.00
#
_symmetry.space_group_name_H-M   'P 1'
#
loop_
_entity.id
_entity.type
_entity.pdbx_description
1 polymer ?
#
loop_
_entity_poly.entity_id
_entity_poly.type
_entity_poly.pdbx_seq_one_letter_code
_entity_poly.pdbx_strand_id
1 'polypeptide(L)'
;MAFVHTFVVAAIFSATAPPPPPHAVAHTMMFRTALASFIATAQSSTRDQRLDWTTDGCSAPIVGSTGRTFDFTHACQRHDFGYRNFKALHGGKWWTSSLRHRIDRVFQSDMYAHCAARTRTARNVCRTWAKTFYRAVRTYAGP
;
A
#
# COMPACT_ATOMS: atom_id res chain seq x y z
N MET A 1 -36.88 -27.75 55.65
CA MET A 1 -36.59 -28.06 54.23
C MET A 1 -35.79 -26.90 53.67
N ALA A 2 -34.48 -27.07 53.47
CA ALA A 2 -33.57 -26.02 53.00
C ALA A 2 -33.38 -26.14 51.48
N PHE A 3 -33.78 -25.12 50.72
CA PHE A 3 -33.56 -25.04 49.28
C PHE A 3 -32.11 -24.57 49.03
N VAL A 4 -31.27 -25.46 48.49
CA VAL A 4 -29.93 -25.13 48.01
C VAL A 4 -30.08 -24.51 46.62
N HIS A 5 -29.85 -23.20 46.49
CA HIS A 5 -29.78 -22.53 45.19
C HIS A 5 -28.43 -22.81 44.52
N THR A 6 -28.47 -23.55 43.41
CA THR A 6 -27.31 -23.78 42.55
C THR A 6 -27.09 -22.54 41.69
N PHE A 7 -26.05 -21.77 41.98
CA PHE A 7 -25.59 -20.69 41.09
C PHE A 7 -24.88 -21.30 39.88
N VAL A 8 -25.53 -21.28 38.72
CA VAL A 8 -24.88 -21.60 37.44
C VAL A 8 -24.07 -20.38 37.00
N VAL A 9 -22.74 -20.46 37.12
CA VAL A 9 -21.83 -19.45 36.57
C VAL A 9 -21.71 -19.71 35.07
N ALA A 10 -22.43 -18.93 34.25
CA ALA A 10 -22.25 -18.94 32.80
C ALA A 10 -20.91 -18.28 32.44
N ALA A 11 -19.92 -19.07 32.01
CA ALA A 11 -18.68 -18.55 31.47
C ALA A 11 -18.95 -17.91 30.10
N ILE A 12 -18.88 -16.57 30.04
CA ILE A 12 -19.02 -15.81 28.79
C ILE A 12 -17.68 -15.90 28.05
N PHE A 13 -17.58 -16.82 27.09
CA PHE A 13 -16.46 -16.82 26.15
C PHE A 13 -16.62 -15.68 25.15
N SER A 14 -15.94 -14.56 25.38
CA SER A 14 -15.78 -13.51 24.37
C SER A 14 -14.87 -14.03 23.25
N ALA A 15 -15.46 -14.59 22.20
CA ALA A 15 -14.73 -14.94 20.99
C ALA A 15 -14.29 -13.66 20.28
N THR A 16 -13.00 -13.33 20.34
CA THR A 16 -12.41 -12.27 19.53
C THR A 16 -12.44 -12.71 18.06
N ALA A 17 -12.97 -11.87 17.18
CA ALA A 17 -12.99 -12.17 15.75
C ALA A 17 -11.57 -12.41 15.25
N PRO A 18 -11.35 -13.39 14.35
CA PRO A 18 -10.03 -13.62 13.79
C PRO A 18 -9.55 -12.36 13.03
N PRO A 19 -8.23 -12.10 13.00
CA PRO A 19 -7.70 -10.98 12.27
C PRO A 19 -8.05 -11.09 10.77
N PRO A 20 -8.21 -9.96 10.06
CA PRO A 20 -8.48 -9.97 8.64
C PRO A 20 -7.37 -10.73 7.88
N PRO A 21 -7.72 -11.40 6.77
CA PRO A 21 -6.74 -12.10 5.95
C PRO A 21 -5.75 -11.10 5.34
N PRO A 22 -4.48 -11.48 5.09
CA PRO A 22 -3.44 -10.55 4.65
C PRO A 22 -3.81 -9.75 3.40
N HIS A 23 -4.46 -10.37 2.42
CA HIS A 23 -4.87 -9.69 1.19
C HIS A 23 -5.87 -8.54 1.43
N ALA A 24 -6.74 -8.65 2.46
CA ALA A 24 -7.68 -7.60 2.82
C ALA A 24 -6.96 -6.42 3.50
N VAL A 25 -5.94 -6.71 4.31
CA VAL A 25 -5.06 -5.68 4.89
C VAL A 25 -4.28 -4.98 3.77
N ALA A 26 -3.68 -5.73 2.84
CA ALA A 26 -2.98 -5.18 1.69
C ALA A 26 -3.88 -4.30 0.82
N HIS A 27 -5.12 -4.73 0.56
CA HIS A 27 -6.09 -3.92 -0.19
C HIS A 27 -6.44 -2.62 0.54
N THR A 28 -6.57 -2.66 1.86
CA THR A 28 -6.82 -1.45 2.66
C THR A 28 -5.64 -0.49 2.56
N MET A 29 -4.42 -0.98 2.80
CA MET A 29 -3.18 -0.20 2.70
C MET A 29 -2.97 0.43 1.32
N MET A 30 -3.31 -0.30 0.26
CA MET A 30 -3.13 0.15 -1.12
C MET A 30 -4.19 1.18 -1.57
N PHE A 31 -5.47 0.97 -1.21
CA PHE A 31 -6.58 1.70 -1.83
C PHE A 31 -7.42 2.56 -0.88
N ARG A 32 -7.27 2.40 0.43
CA ARG A 32 -8.09 3.09 1.43
C ARG A 32 -7.27 3.87 2.47
N THR A 33 -5.96 3.80 2.39
CA THR A 33 -5.05 4.49 3.31
C THR A 33 -4.41 5.68 2.60
N ALA A 34 -4.38 6.84 3.26
CA ALA A 34 -3.63 8.00 2.76
C ALA A 34 -2.13 7.66 2.71
N LEU A 35 -1.38 8.21 1.74
CA LEU A 35 0.04 7.86 1.57
C LEU A 35 0.86 8.09 2.85
N ALA A 36 0.65 9.20 3.55
CA ALA A 36 1.34 9.48 4.81
C ALA A 36 1.09 8.40 5.87
N SER A 37 -0.16 7.96 6.04
CA SER A 37 -0.53 6.88 6.97
C SER A 37 0.02 5.52 6.54
N PHE A 38 0.10 5.27 5.23
CA PHE A 38 0.75 4.07 4.70
C PHE A 38 2.24 4.05 5.07
N ILE A 39 2.97 5.15 4.86
CA ILE A 39 4.39 5.23 5.18
C ILE A 39 4.63 5.10 6.69
N ALA A 40 3.83 5.78 7.52
CA ALA A 40 3.89 5.63 8.97
C ALA A 40 3.67 4.16 9.40
N THR A 41 2.74 3.46 8.75
CA THR A 41 2.51 2.02 8.99
C THR A 41 3.72 1.19 8.55
N ALA A 42 4.26 1.43 7.35
CA ALA A 42 5.39 0.69 6.82
C ALA A 42 6.67 0.85 7.69
N GLN A 43 6.83 2.00 8.33
CA GLN A 43 7.93 2.31 9.26
C GLN A 43 7.68 1.79 10.68
N SER A 44 6.45 1.40 11.02
CA SER A 44 6.12 0.89 12.35
C SER A 44 6.71 -0.50 12.60
N SER A 45 7.12 -0.76 13.85
CA SER A 45 7.49 -2.10 14.32
C SER A 45 6.28 -3.02 14.48
N THR A 46 5.08 -2.46 14.61
CA THR A 46 3.82 -3.19 14.78
C THR A 46 3.07 -3.47 13.47
N ARG A 47 3.70 -3.19 12.32
CA ARG A 47 3.14 -3.51 11.01
C ARG A 47 2.86 -5.00 10.85
N ASP A 48 1.88 -5.33 10.03
CA ASP A 48 1.50 -6.72 9.78
C ASP A 48 2.64 -7.48 9.08
N GLN A 49 3.31 -8.36 9.83
CA GLN A 49 4.49 -9.11 9.37
C GLN A 49 4.15 -10.19 8.33
N ARG A 50 2.87 -10.43 8.06
CA ARG A 50 2.42 -11.35 7.00
C ARG A 50 2.52 -10.73 5.61
N LEU A 51 2.80 -9.43 5.53
CA LEU A 51 2.90 -8.66 4.30
C LEU A 51 4.35 -8.35 3.97
N ASP A 52 4.65 -8.27 2.67
CA ASP A 52 5.94 -7.81 2.17
C ASP A 52 5.98 -6.28 2.18
N TRP A 53 6.78 -5.72 3.09
CA TRP A 53 7.03 -4.28 3.21
C TRP A 53 8.35 -3.83 2.59
N THR A 54 9.08 -4.74 1.93
CA THR A 54 10.35 -4.42 1.27
C THR A 54 10.13 -3.54 0.05
N THR A 55 11.12 -2.70 -0.24
CA THR A 55 11.10 -1.80 -1.40
C THR A 55 12.53 -1.62 -1.90
N ASP A 56 12.68 -1.55 -3.22
CA ASP A 56 13.91 -1.15 -3.92
C ASP A 56 13.79 0.29 -4.45
N GLY A 57 12.79 1.03 -3.96
CA GLY A 57 12.49 2.38 -4.40
C GLY A 57 11.88 2.38 -5.79
N CYS A 58 12.22 3.36 -6.61
CA CYS A 58 11.56 3.50 -7.91
C CYS A 58 12.12 2.62 -9.04
N SER A 59 13.09 1.75 -8.76
CA SER A 59 13.76 0.87 -9.73
C SER A 59 14.13 1.57 -11.05
N ALA A 60 14.50 2.85 -10.96
CA ALA A 60 14.72 3.74 -12.09
C ALA A 60 16.22 4.07 -12.20
N PRO A 61 17.03 3.23 -12.87
CA PRO A 61 18.50 3.26 -12.75
C PRO A 61 19.14 4.57 -13.20
N ILE A 62 18.51 5.28 -14.14
CA ILE A 62 19.05 6.54 -14.69
C ILE A 62 18.61 7.74 -13.84
N VAL A 63 17.37 7.76 -13.36
CA VAL A 63 16.74 8.96 -12.77
C VAL A 63 16.54 8.86 -11.25
N GLY A 64 16.66 7.66 -10.69
CA GLY A 64 16.46 7.39 -9.26
C GLY A 64 15.05 7.68 -8.75
N SER A 65 14.93 7.75 -7.42
CA SER A 65 13.67 8.11 -6.74
C SER A 65 13.50 9.61 -6.54
N THR A 66 14.58 10.38 -6.68
CA THR A 66 14.63 11.82 -6.40
C THR A 66 15.25 12.56 -7.57
N GLY A 67 14.82 13.80 -7.76
CA GLY A 67 15.39 14.70 -8.75
C GLY A 67 15.11 16.15 -8.36
N ARG A 68 15.61 17.09 -9.15
CA ARG A 68 15.52 18.53 -8.85
C ARG A 68 14.10 19.03 -8.53
N THR A 69 13.07 18.39 -9.09
CA THR A 69 11.67 18.82 -8.93
C THR A 69 10.77 17.81 -8.25
N PHE A 70 11.27 16.63 -7.86
CA PHE A 70 10.44 15.55 -7.32
C PHE A 70 11.20 14.68 -6.32
N ASP A 71 10.45 14.09 -5.40
CA ASP A 71 10.84 12.94 -4.61
C ASP A 71 9.66 11.98 -4.61
N PHE A 72 9.80 10.87 -5.32
CA PHE A 72 8.77 9.85 -5.48
C PHE A 72 9.02 8.62 -4.64
N THR A 73 9.99 8.65 -3.72
CA THR A 73 10.37 7.51 -2.87
C THR A 73 9.17 6.87 -2.19
N HIS A 74 8.32 7.66 -1.55
CA HIS A 74 7.12 7.13 -0.87
C HIS A 74 6.06 6.58 -1.83
N ALA A 75 5.90 7.20 -3.01
CA ALA A 75 4.98 6.69 -4.03
C ALA A 75 5.46 5.32 -4.55
N CYS A 76 6.76 5.18 -4.79
CA CYS A 76 7.37 3.93 -5.24
C CYS A 76 7.31 2.85 -4.15
N GLN A 77 7.57 3.18 -2.88
CA GLN A 77 7.41 2.24 -1.77
C GLN A 77 5.98 1.66 -1.69
N ARG A 78 4.95 2.47 -1.92
CA ARG A 78 3.57 1.98 -1.96
C ARG A 78 3.25 1.16 -3.21
N HIS A 79 3.85 1.51 -4.35
CA HIS A 79 3.72 0.75 -5.59
C HIS A 79 4.34 -0.64 -5.45
N ASP A 80 5.55 -0.73 -4.91
CA ASP A 80 6.25 -1.99 -4.61
C ASP A 80 5.44 -2.87 -3.68
N PHE A 81 4.90 -2.29 -2.61
CA PHE A 81 4.05 -3.00 -1.66
C PHE A 81 2.86 -3.67 -2.37
N GLY A 82 2.17 -2.94 -3.25
CA GLY A 82 1.08 -3.50 -4.05
C GLY A 82 1.57 -4.65 -4.93
N TYR A 83 2.64 -4.44 -5.69
CA TYR A 83 3.18 -5.43 -6.63
C TYR A 83 3.61 -6.71 -5.93
N ARG A 84 4.41 -6.60 -4.86
CA ARG A 84 4.99 -7.74 -4.13
C ARG A 84 3.88 -8.56 -3.46
N ASN A 85 2.97 -7.91 -2.73
CA ASN A 85 1.92 -8.60 -2.00
C ASN A 85 0.89 -9.25 -2.92
N PHE A 86 0.37 -8.53 -3.92
CA PHE A 86 -0.69 -9.10 -4.77
C PHE A 86 -0.18 -10.17 -5.75
N LYS A 87 1.11 -10.17 -6.10
CA LYS A 87 1.74 -11.27 -6.85
C LYS A 87 1.99 -12.52 -5.98
N ALA A 88 2.35 -12.36 -4.71
CA ALA A 88 2.73 -13.48 -3.85
C ALA A 88 1.55 -14.09 -3.08
N LEU A 89 0.66 -13.27 -2.52
CA LEU A 89 -0.42 -13.73 -1.65
C LEU A 89 -1.36 -14.69 -2.40
N HIS A 90 -1.61 -15.85 -1.78
CA HIS A 90 -2.44 -16.92 -2.34
C HIS A 90 -2.06 -17.31 -3.78
N GLY A 91 -0.76 -17.36 -4.08
CA GLY A 91 -0.25 -17.76 -5.39
C GLY A 91 -0.63 -16.78 -6.51
N GLY A 92 -0.80 -15.50 -6.20
CA GLY A 92 -1.15 -14.47 -7.19
C GLY A 92 -2.62 -14.49 -7.62
N LYS A 93 -3.50 -15.14 -6.85
CA LYS A 93 -4.95 -15.26 -7.16
C LYS A 93 -5.62 -13.94 -7.55
N TRP A 94 -5.18 -12.81 -6.99
CA TRP A 94 -5.74 -11.48 -7.28
C TRP A 94 -4.93 -10.67 -8.28
N TRP A 95 -3.74 -11.13 -8.67
CA TRP A 95 -2.90 -10.45 -9.63
C TRP A 95 -3.51 -10.50 -11.02
N THR A 96 -4.20 -9.42 -11.39
CA THR A 96 -4.86 -9.25 -12.68
C THR A 96 -4.42 -7.93 -13.29
N SER A 97 -4.49 -7.82 -14.62
CA SER A 97 -4.16 -6.56 -15.31
C SER A 97 -5.04 -5.38 -14.84
N SER A 98 -6.27 -5.66 -14.40
CA SER A 98 -7.17 -4.66 -13.79
C SER A 98 -6.68 -4.19 -12.41
N LEU A 99 -6.32 -5.13 -11.52
CA LEU A 99 -5.76 -4.79 -10.22
C LEU A 99 -4.45 -4.02 -10.36
N ARG A 100 -3.55 -4.49 -11.22
CA ARG A 100 -2.31 -3.82 -11.55
C ARG A 100 -2.57 -2.40 -12.05
N HIS A 101 -3.48 -2.22 -13.01
CA HIS A 101 -3.83 -0.89 -13.50
C HIS A 101 -4.32 0.02 -12.36
N ARG A 102 -5.11 -0.51 -11.42
CA ARG A 102 -5.52 0.25 -10.24
C ARG A 102 -4.33 0.64 -9.35
N ILE A 103 -3.37 -0.25 -9.14
CA ILE A 103 -2.14 0.05 -8.38
C ILE A 103 -1.33 1.14 -9.09
N ASP A 104 -1.14 1.04 -10.40
CA ASP A 104 -0.40 2.04 -11.18
C ASP A 104 -1.08 3.41 -11.15
N ARG A 105 -2.42 3.46 -11.13
CA ARG A 105 -3.17 4.72 -10.97
C ARG A 105 -2.99 5.34 -9.59
N VAL A 106 -2.95 4.51 -8.54
CA VAL A 106 -2.65 5.00 -7.19
C VAL A 106 -1.24 5.58 -7.14
N PHE A 107 -0.25 4.90 -7.73
CA PHE A 107 1.12 5.42 -7.86
C PHE A 107 1.17 6.78 -8.57
N GLN A 108 0.48 6.92 -9.70
CA GLN A 108 0.37 8.21 -10.39
C GLN A 108 -0.26 9.29 -9.51
N SER A 109 -1.33 8.95 -8.79
CA SER A 109 -2.03 9.87 -7.88
C SER A 109 -1.11 10.35 -6.75
N ASP A 110 -0.31 9.45 -6.18
CA ASP A 110 0.66 9.79 -5.12
C ASP A 110 1.73 10.76 -5.59
N MET A 111 2.32 10.48 -6.76
CA MET A 111 3.28 11.39 -7.37
C MET A 111 2.64 12.76 -7.67
N TYR A 112 1.38 12.78 -8.11
CA TYR A 112 0.68 14.04 -8.41
C TYR A 112 0.36 14.84 -7.13
N ALA A 113 -0.03 14.16 -6.06
CA ALA A 113 -0.25 14.77 -4.75
C ALA A 113 1.04 15.37 -4.22
N HIS A 114 2.16 14.66 -4.34
CA HIS A 114 3.49 15.18 -4.03
C HIS A 114 3.75 16.50 -4.79
N CYS A 115 3.41 16.57 -6.08
CA CYS A 115 3.62 17.77 -6.90
C CYS A 115 2.74 18.99 -6.53
N ALA A 116 1.66 18.83 -5.76
CA ALA A 116 0.58 19.82 -5.67
C ALA A 116 1.01 21.19 -5.08
N ALA A 117 1.76 21.17 -3.98
CA ALA A 117 2.14 22.36 -3.21
C ALA A 117 3.25 23.22 -3.85
N ARG A 118 3.79 22.81 -5.00
CA ARG A 118 4.90 23.50 -5.68
C ARG A 118 4.44 24.75 -6.43
N THR A 119 5.38 25.64 -6.77
CA THR A 119 5.16 26.74 -7.73
C THR A 119 4.66 26.20 -9.07
N ARG A 120 3.96 27.02 -9.87
CA ARG A 120 3.35 26.57 -11.13
C ARG A 120 4.35 25.88 -12.06
N THR A 121 5.53 26.47 -12.25
CA THR A 121 6.58 25.92 -13.12
C THR A 121 7.11 24.60 -12.56
N ALA A 122 7.49 24.54 -11.28
CA ALA A 122 8.01 23.32 -10.66
C ALA A 122 6.97 22.20 -10.59
N ARG A 123 5.69 22.54 -10.36
CA ARG A 123 4.56 21.60 -10.38
C ARG A 123 4.38 20.97 -11.75
N ASN A 124 4.50 21.74 -12.83
CA ASN A 124 4.39 21.22 -14.19
C ASN A 124 5.52 20.24 -14.50
N VAL A 125 6.77 20.61 -14.17
CA VAL A 125 7.92 19.71 -14.38
C VAL A 125 7.80 18.44 -13.54
N CYS A 126 7.42 18.55 -12.25
CA CYS A 126 7.16 17.41 -11.37
C CYS A 126 6.07 16.48 -11.94
N ARG A 127 4.97 17.03 -12.45
CA ARG A 127 3.90 16.22 -13.07
C ARG A 127 4.35 15.55 -14.37
N THR A 128 5.23 16.17 -15.13
CA THR A 128 5.84 15.53 -16.32
C THR A 128 6.66 14.31 -15.89
N TRP A 129 7.49 14.43 -14.85
CA TRP A 129 8.18 13.28 -14.27
C TRP A 129 7.20 12.19 -13.81
N ALA A 130 6.15 12.55 -13.08
CA ALA A 130 5.14 11.59 -12.63
C ALA A 130 4.46 10.85 -13.81
N LYS A 131 4.22 11.53 -14.94
CA LYS A 131 3.72 10.88 -16.17
C LYS A 131 4.74 9.90 -16.74
N THR A 132 6.03 10.26 -16.76
CA THR A 132 7.10 9.39 -17.24
C THR A 132 7.20 8.10 -16.42
N PHE A 133 7.22 8.20 -15.09
CA PHE A 133 7.24 7.04 -14.19
C PHE A 133 6.00 6.16 -14.37
N TYR A 134 4.80 6.76 -14.44
CA TYR A 134 3.57 6.02 -14.69
C TYR A 134 3.62 5.27 -16.03
N ARG A 135 4.06 5.93 -17.11
CA ARG A 135 4.20 5.29 -18.42
C ARG A 135 5.20 4.14 -18.39
N ALA A 136 6.34 4.31 -17.71
CA ALA A 136 7.34 3.27 -17.58
C ALA A 136 6.77 2.00 -16.92
N VAL A 137 6.06 2.11 -15.79
CA VAL A 137 5.46 0.93 -15.14
C VAL A 137 4.34 0.30 -15.97
N ARG A 138 3.58 1.11 -16.72
CA ARG A 138 2.56 0.59 -17.65
C ARG A 138 3.17 -0.20 -18.81
N THR A 139 4.34 0.20 -19.29
CA THR A 139 5.02 -0.45 -20.42
C THR A 139 5.86 -1.65 -20.00
N TYR A 140 6.62 -1.56 -18.90
CA TYR A 140 7.72 -2.49 -18.63
C TYR A 140 7.47 -3.44 -17.45
N ALA A 141 6.49 -3.20 -16.58
CA ALA A 141 6.33 -4.00 -15.35
C ALA A 141 5.56 -5.33 -15.54
N GLY A 142 5.44 -5.84 -16.78
CA GLY A 142 4.75 -7.09 -17.18
C GLY A 142 3.33 -6.89 -17.74
N PRO A 143 2.48 -7.94 -17.79
CA PRO A 143 1.02 -7.85 -17.97
C PRO A 143 0.24 -7.56 -16.67
#